data_AF-A0AAW2E9H3-F1
#
_entry.id   AF-A0AAW2E9H3-F1
#
_cell.length_a   1.000
_cell.length_b   1.000
_cell.length_c   1.000
_cell.angle_alpha   90.00
_cell.angle_beta   90.00
_cell.angle_gamma   90.00
#
_symmetry.space_group_name_H-M   'P 1'
#
loop_
_entity.id
_entity.type
_entity.pdbx_description
1 polymer ?
#
loop_
_entity_poly.entity_id
_entity_poly.type
_entity_poly.pdbx_seq_one_letter_code
_entity_poly.pdbx_strand_id
1 'polypeptide(L)'
;MCREINNCLERVETELKKLTAIMESQYKIVSNILKCVQISRATTSSKPDIFPISSKEEMDTFEDADNDTYATVVNYFHYIGGFNLKEAVNLCLKESLSDAFTAEITWWGREEAKISLYDTKLTKAIYDAMCRNPHIEKPQRSEFQRQMRTALKTAKERYRHRQRNQQRPAIGRPNQRRDLRNDDHAETEEEQDQESQDCF
;
A
#
# COMPACT_ATOMS: atom_id res chain seq x y z
N MET A 1 67.13 -5.45 -4.76
CA MET A 1 66.80 -5.17 -3.35
C MET A 1 65.88 -3.95 -3.16
N CYS A 2 66.32 -2.69 -3.30
CA CYS A 2 65.43 -1.53 -3.01
C CYS A 2 64.17 -1.44 -3.90
N ARG A 3 64.28 -1.80 -5.19
CA ARG A 3 63.16 -1.78 -6.13
C ARG A 3 62.09 -2.84 -5.81
N GLU A 4 62.51 -4.01 -5.32
CA GLU A 4 61.60 -5.10 -4.93
C GLU A 4 60.86 -4.76 -3.64
N ILE A 5 61.52 -4.08 -2.71
CA ILE A 5 60.91 -3.59 -1.47
C ILE A 5 59.84 -2.54 -1.79
N ASN A 6 60.14 -1.56 -2.65
CA ASN A 6 59.16 -0.54 -3.05
C ASN A 6 57.95 -1.14 -3.77
N ASN A 7 58.16 -2.08 -4.69
CA ASN A 7 57.06 -2.79 -5.36
C ASN A 7 56.19 -3.58 -4.35
N CYS A 8 56.80 -4.16 -3.31
CA CYS A 8 56.07 -4.84 -2.25
C CYS A 8 55.22 -3.86 -1.43
N LEU A 9 55.78 -2.69 -1.13
CA LEU A 9 55.13 -1.63 -0.35
C LEU A 9 53.91 -1.05 -1.09
N GLU A 10 54.06 -0.75 -2.38
CA GLU A 10 52.94 -0.31 -3.23
C GLU A 10 51.83 -1.36 -3.31
N ARG A 11 52.21 -2.65 -3.44
CA ARG A 11 51.24 -3.75 -3.46
C ARG A 11 50.45 -3.81 -2.16
N VAL A 12 51.12 -3.69 -1.01
CA VAL A 12 50.45 -3.69 0.31
C VAL A 12 49.51 -2.49 0.45
N GLU A 13 49.91 -1.29 0.02
CA GLU A 13 49.02 -0.11 0.05
C GLU A 13 47.76 -0.30 -0.79
N THR A 14 47.88 -0.89 -1.98
CA THR A 14 46.70 -1.13 -2.84
C THR A 14 45.75 -2.15 -2.22
N GLU A 15 46.26 -3.20 -1.58
CA GLU A 15 45.44 -4.19 -0.89
C GLU A 15 44.76 -3.59 0.34
N LEU A 16 45.43 -2.72 1.10
CA LEU A 16 44.81 -2.00 2.22
C LEU A 16 43.65 -1.09 1.78
N LYS A 17 43.79 -0.40 0.64
CA LYS A 17 42.73 0.43 0.05
C LYS A 17 41.51 -0.39 -0.40
N LYS A 18 41.76 -1.56 -0.99
CA LYS A 18 40.67 -2.48 -1.38
C LYS A 18 39.93 -3.01 -0.15
N LEU A 19 40.65 -3.39 0.89
CA LEU A 19 40.06 -3.88 2.14
C LEU A 19 39.20 -2.80 2.84
N THR A 20 39.64 -1.54 2.82
CA THR A 20 38.84 -0.43 3.38
C THR A 20 37.53 -0.23 2.60
N ALA A 21 37.58 -0.24 1.27
CA ALA A 21 36.37 -0.14 0.44
C ALA A 21 35.40 -1.33 0.67
N ILE A 22 35.93 -2.55 0.81
CA ILE A 22 35.12 -3.74 1.11
C ILE A 22 34.48 -3.59 2.50
N MET A 23 35.22 -3.14 3.50
CA MET A 23 34.72 -2.95 4.85
C MET A 23 33.59 -1.91 4.92
N GLU A 24 33.72 -0.79 4.20
CA GLU A 24 32.66 0.22 4.08
C GLU A 24 31.41 -0.35 3.39
N SER A 25 31.60 -1.11 2.30
CA SER A 25 30.51 -1.79 1.60
C SER A 25 29.80 -2.81 2.49
N GLN A 26 30.56 -3.62 3.23
CA GLN A 26 30.00 -4.60 4.16
C GLN A 26 29.24 -3.93 5.30
N TYR A 27 29.77 -2.85 5.87
CA TYR A 27 29.07 -2.09 6.90
C TYR A 27 27.71 -1.57 6.41
N LYS A 28 27.66 -1.07 5.16
CA LYS A 28 26.41 -0.61 4.54
C LYS A 28 25.39 -1.76 4.39
N ILE A 29 25.83 -2.93 3.93
CA ILE A 29 24.95 -4.10 3.78
C ILE A 29 24.42 -4.55 5.14
N VAL A 30 25.30 -4.69 6.15
CA VAL A 30 24.92 -5.12 7.49
C VAL A 30 23.98 -4.10 8.15
N SER A 31 24.24 -2.81 7.98
CA SER A 31 23.37 -1.73 8.47
C SER A 31 21.97 -1.84 7.85
N ASN A 32 21.88 -2.07 6.53
CA ASN A 32 20.60 -2.24 5.84
C ASN A 32 19.85 -3.49 6.35
N ILE A 33 20.54 -4.62 6.53
CA ILE A 33 19.94 -5.85 7.07
C ILE A 33 19.43 -5.62 8.49
N LEU A 34 20.23 -4.96 9.34
CA LEU A 34 19.85 -4.65 10.72
C LEU A 34 18.60 -3.76 10.76
N LYS A 35 18.55 -2.72 9.91
CA LYS A 35 17.34 -1.89 9.75
C LYS A 35 16.13 -2.75 9.35
N CYS A 36 16.25 -3.62 8.35
CA CYS A 36 15.16 -4.50 7.93
C CYS A 36 14.67 -5.41 9.08
N VAL A 37 15.60 -6.00 9.84
CA VAL A 37 15.28 -6.89 10.96
C VAL A 37 14.67 -6.12 12.13
N GLN A 38 15.17 -4.93 12.45
CA GLN A 38 14.60 -4.06 13.49
C GLN A 38 13.17 -3.66 13.14
N ILE A 39 12.91 -3.28 11.88
CA ILE A 39 11.56 -2.91 11.47
C ILE A 39 10.62 -4.13 11.50
N SER A 40 11.09 -5.34 11.17
CA SER A 40 10.29 -6.57 11.30
C SER A 40 9.96 -6.96 12.74
N ARG A 41 10.78 -6.55 13.72
CA ARG A 41 10.61 -6.85 15.15
C ARG A 41 9.84 -5.77 15.91
N ALA A 42 9.68 -4.57 15.34
CA ALA A 42 8.84 -3.53 15.89
C ALA A 42 7.37 -3.91 15.70
N THR A 43 6.85 -4.72 16.63
CA THR A 43 5.45 -5.19 16.73
C THR A 43 4.43 -4.08 17.00
N THR A 44 4.81 -2.82 16.78
CA THR A 44 3.94 -1.64 16.80
C THR A 44 4.42 -0.69 15.71
N SER A 45 4.13 -1.00 14.44
CA SER A 45 4.32 0.00 13.38
C SER A 45 3.31 1.13 13.65
N SER A 46 3.80 2.24 14.18
CA SER A 46 3.03 3.47 14.29
C SER A 46 2.51 3.85 12.91
N LYS A 47 1.30 4.39 12.85
CA LYS A 47 0.72 4.90 11.61
C LYS A 47 1.70 5.92 11.01
N PRO A 48 2.15 5.76 9.75
CA PRO A 48 3.02 6.72 9.09
C PRO A 48 2.38 8.11 9.04
N ASP A 49 3.17 9.16 9.26
CA ASP A 49 2.68 10.55 9.28
C ASP A 49 2.11 11.00 7.93
N ILE A 50 2.48 10.32 6.84
CA ILE A 50 1.94 10.55 5.49
C ILE A 50 0.47 10.12 5.33
N PHE A 51 -0.12 9.44 6.31
CA PHE A 51 -1.48 8.92 6.24
C PHE A 51 -2.43 9.62 7.23
N PRO A 52 -3.69 9.88 6.83
CA PRO A 52 -4.30 9.57 5.53
C PRO A 52 -4.00 10.64 4.46
N ILE A 53 -3.72 10.19 3.23
CA ILE A 53 -3.58 11.05 2.05
C ILE A 53 -4.95 11.64 1.72
N SER A 54 -5.00 12.96 1.65
CA SER A 54 -6.21 13.76 1.53
C SER A 54 -6.20 14.69 0.31
N SER A 55 -5.07 14.83 -0.37
CA SER A 55 -4.92 15.67 -1.55
C SER A 55 -4.03 15.04 -2.61
N LYS A 56 -4.07 15.59 -3.83
CA LYS A 56 -3.18 15.19 -4.91
C LYS A 56 -1.71 15.46 -4.58
N GLU A 57 -1.42 16.60 -3.94
CA GLU A 57 -0.07 16.99 -3.55
C GLU A 57 0.55 16.02 -2.54
N GLU A 58 -0.25 15.52 -1.58
CA GLU A 58 0.19 14.50 -0.63
C GLU A 58 0.44 13.14 -1.31
N MET A 59 -0.38 12.79 -2.31
CA MET A 59 -0.14 11.59 -3.13
C MET A 59 1.16 11.71 -3.92
N ASP A 60 1.40 12.85 -4.56
CA ASP A 60 2.63 13.11 -5.32
C ASP A 60 3.85 13.12 -4.39
N THR A 61 3.72 13.71 -3.20
CA THR A 61 4.76 13.68 -2.14
C THR A 61 5.12 12.24 -1.75
N PHE A 62 4.12 11.36 -1.66
CA PHE A 62 4.37 9.95 -1.39
C PHE A 62 4.97 9.20 -2.59
N GLU A 63 4.59 9.58 -3.82
CA GLU A 63 5.20 9.04 -5.03
C GLU A 63 6.69 9.42 -5.13
N ASP A 64 7.11 10.56 -4.60
CA ASP A 64 8.51 10.99 -4.53
C ASP A 64 9.25 10.55 -3.25
N ALA A 65 8.56 9.85 -2.34
CA ALA A 65 9.14 9.43 -1.07
C ALA A 65 10.35 8.49 -1.22
N ASP A 66 11.26 8.58 -0.25
CA ASP A 66 12.46 7.77 -0.18
C ASP A 66 12.18 6.31 0.19
N ASN A 67 13.20 5.47 0.08
CA ASN A 67 13.08 4.04 0.36
C ASN A 67 12.77 3.74 1.84
N ASP A 68 13.22 4.59 2.76
CA ASP A 68 12.99 4.40 4.20
C ASP A 68 11.52 4.68 4.55
N THR A 69 10.92 5.73 3.97
CA THR A 69 9.49 6.04 4.06
C THR A 69 8.65 4.93 3.43
N TYR A 70 9.01 4.50 2.22
CA TYR A 70 8.32 3.39 1.54
C TYR A 70 8.36 2.10 2.37
N ALA A 71 9.51 1.75 2.92
CA ALA A 71 9.65 0.58 3.79
C ALA A 71 8.77 0.70 5.04
N THR A 72 8.72 1.86 5.67
CA THR A 72 7.87 2.12 6.84
C THR A 72 6.39 1.89 6.52
N VAL A 73 5.94 2.36 5.36
CA VAL A 73 4.56 2.17 4.88
C VAL A 73 4.25 0.70 4.59
N VAL A 74 5.14 -0.01 3.90
CA VAL A 74 4.95 -1.45 3.62
C VAL A 74 4.87 -2.24 4.93
N ASN A 75 5.69 -1.91 5.92
CA ASN A 75 5.67 -2.58 7.21
C ASN A 75 4.41 -2.23 8.01
N TYR A 76 3.91 -1.00 7.92
CA TYR A 76 2.62 -0.63 8.49
C TYR A 76 1.46 -1.41 7.86
N PHE A 77 1.43 -1.52 6.52
CA PHE A 77 0.40 -2.32 5.83
C PHE A 77 0.48 -3.80 6.15
N HIS A 78 1.70 -4.34 6.31
CA HIS A 78 1.91 -5.72 6.73
C HIS A 78 1.39 -5.95 8.16
N TYR A 79 1.62 -4.99 9.07
CA TYR A 79 1.16 -5.05 10.45
C TYR A 79 -0.35 -4.96 10.59
N ILE A 80 -1.01 -3.99 9.93
CA ILE A 80 -2.49 -3.90 10.00
C ILE A 80 -3.13 -5.11 9.31
N GLY A 81 -2.50 -5.59 8.23
CA GLY A 81 -2.78 -6.85 7.57
C GLY A 81 -4.27 -7.18 7.42
N GLY A 82 -4.56 -8.45 7.60
CA GLY A 82 -5.88 -9.08 7.52
C GLY A 82 -5.70 -10.59 7.34
N PHE A 83 -6.75 -11.35 7.61
CA PHE A 83 -6.72 -12.81 7.46
C PHE A 83 -7.03 -13.26 6.03
N ASN A 84 -7.60 -12.36 5.22
CA ASN A 84 -7.85 -12.59 3.81
C ASN A 84 -7.47 -11.36 2.97
N LEU A 85 -7.20 -11.59 1.68
CA LEU A 85 -6.77 -10.55 0.75
C LEU A 85 -7.78 -9.41 0.64
N LYS A 86 -9.08 -9.74 0.63
CA LYS A 86 -10.16 -8.75 0.51
C LYS A 86 -10.16 -7.77 1.68
N GLU A 87 -10.13 -8.28 2.90
CA GLU A 87 -10.09 -7.49 4.14
C GLU A 87 -8.82 -6.68 4.22
N ALA A 88 -7.67 -7.30 3.98
CA ALA A 88 -6.39 -6.65 4.12
C ALA A 88 -6.24 -5.47 3.16
N VAL A 89 -6.66 -5.65 1.89
CA VAL A 89 -6.70 -4.56 0.90
C VAL A 89 -7.68 -3.46 1.32
N ASN A 90 -8.87 -3.82 1.81
CA ASN A 90 -9.85 -2.84 2.30
C ASN A 90 -9.33 -2.03 3.50
N LEU A 91 -8.63 -2.67 4.42
CA LEU A 91 -8.01 -2.03 5.58
C LEU A 91 -6.91 -1.07 5.15
N CYS A 92 -5.99 -1.54 4.30
CA CYS A 92 -4.90 -0.71 3.78
C CYS A 92 -5.43 0.53 3.06
N LEU A 93 -6.43 0.38 2.19
CA LEU A 93 -7.01 1.51 1.47
C LEU A 93 -7.74 2.48 2.40
N LYS A 94 -8.45 1.96 3.42
CA LYS A 94 -9.15 2.78 4.41
C LYS A 94 -8.18 3.58 5.30
N GLU A 95 -7.04 3.01 5.64
CA GLU A 95 -6.06 3.68 6.50
C GLU A 95 -5.20 4.69 5.73
N SER A 96 -4.95 4.44 4.43
CA SER A 96 -4.07 5.24 3.59
C SER A 96 -4.73 6.45 2.92
N LEU A 97 -6.01 6.36 2.57
CA LEU A 97 -6.72 7.43 1.87
C LEU A 97 -7.85 8.00 2.72
N SER A 98 -8.04 9.32 2.64
CA SER A 98 -9.24 9.93 3.18
C SER A 98 -10.46 9.57 2.33
N ASP A 99 -11.61 9.37 2.96
CA ASP A 99 -12.84 8.99 2.24
C ASP A 99 -13.25 10.07 1.22
N ALA A 100 -12.98 11.36 1.48
CA ALA A 100 -13.25 12.45 0.54
C ALA A 100 -12.38 12.35 -0.71
N PHE A 101 -11.07 12.14 -0.53
CA PHE A 101 -10.11 12.03 -1.62
C PHE A 101 -10.35 10.79 -2.50
N THR A 102 -10.92 9.71 -1.94
CA THR A 102 -11.28 8.53 -2.76
C THR A 102 -12.26 8.83 -3.89
N ALA A 103 -13.04 9.92 -3.83
CA ALA A 103 -13.94 10.34 -4.90
C ALA A 103 -13.19 10.83 -6.15
N GLU A 104 -12.00 11.39 -5.98
CA GLU A 104 -11.13 11.97 -7.02
C GLU A 104 -10.20 10.92 -7.65
N ILE A 105 -10.07 9.75 -7.01
CA ILE A 105 -9.22 8.66 -7.48
C ILE A 105 -10.01 7.72 -8.40
N THR A 106 -9.39 7.27 -9.49
CA THR A 106 -9.89 6.20 -10.35
C THR A 106 -8.85 5.10 -10.49
N TRP A 107 -9.30 3.91 -10.86
CA TRP A 107 -8.37 2.80 -11.04
C TRP A 107 -7.46 3.00 -12.27
N TRP A 108 -8.02 3.44 -13.40
CA TRP A 108 -7.31 3.57 -14.68
C TRP A 108 -6.97 5.01 -15.10
N GLY A 109 -7.44 6.04 -14.38
CA GLY A 109 -7.18 7.44 -14.78
C GLY A 109 -7.92 7.91 -16.04
N ARG A 110 -9.07 7.30 -16.40
CA ARG A 110 -9.77 7.59 -17.68
C ARG A 110 -10.37 9.00 -17.79
N GLU A 111 -10.42 9.76 -16.71
CA GLU A 111 -11.03 11.09 -16.67
C GLU A 111 -9.91 12.10 -16.42
N GLU A 112 -9.82 13.13 -17.26
CA GLU A 112 -8.66 14.06 -17.34
C GLU A 112 -8.27 14.71 -16.00
N ALA A 113 -9.20 14.78 -15.05
CA ALA A 113 -8.98 15.34 -13.71
C ALA A 113 -8.71 14.30 -12.61
N LYS A 114 -8.84 12.99 -12.87
CA LYS A 114 -8.82 11.96 -11.83
C LYS A 114 -7.50 11.20 -11.78
N ILE A 115 -7.00 11.03 -10.56
CA ILE A 115 -5.71 10.37 -10.30
C ILE A 115 -5.85 8.87 -10.56
N SER A 116 -4.88 8.28 -11.27
CA SER A 116 -4.81 6.83 -11.49
C SER A 116 -4.19 6.14 -10.28
N LEU A 117 -4.87 5.15 -9.72
CA LEU A 117 -4.38 4.37 -8.58
C LEU A 117 -3.47 3.21 -9.00
N TYR A 118 -3.68 2.66 -10.21
CA TYR A 118 -3.07 1.40 -10.65
C TYR A 118 -1.54 1.36 -10.55
N ASP A 119 -0.87 2.41 -11.02
CA ASP A 119 0.60 2.47 -11.10
C ASP A 119 1.22 3.40 -10.05
N THR A 120 0.64 3.46 -8.86
CA THR A 120 1.17 4.26 -7.76
C THR A 120 2.11 3.45 -6.87
N LYS A 121 3.08 4.11 -6.23
CA LYS A 121 3.84 3.55 -5.10
C LYS A 121 2.92 3.04 -3.99
N LEU A 122 1.76 3.66 -3.80
CA LEU A 122 0.76 3.19 -2.83
C LEU A 122 0.25 1.79 -3.16
N THR A 123 -0.15 1.55 -4.41
CA THR A 123 -0.62 0.23 -4.84
C THR A 123 0.50 -0.81 -4.77
N LYS A 124 1.73 -0.43 -5.13
CA LYS A 124 2.92 -1.28 -4.99
C LYS A 124 3.20 -1.63 -3.52
N ALA A 125 3.10 -0.65 -2.62
CA ALA A 125 3.34 -0.84 -1.19
C ALA A 125 2.32 -1.80 -0.55
N ILE A 126 1.04 -1.67 -0.93
CA ILE A 126 -0.01 -2.59 -0.48
C ILE A 126 0.27 -4.00 -1.02
N TYR A 127 0.61 -4.15 -2.30
CA TYR A 127 0.93 -5.45 -2.88
C TYR A 127 2.13 -6.13 -2.19
N ASP A 128 3.20 -5.38 -1.94
CA ASP A 128 4.40 -5.86 -1.26
C ASP A 128 4.08 -6.31 0.18
N ALA A 129 3.23 -5.56 0.88
CA ALA A 129 2.78 -5.92 2.22
C ALA A 129 1.96 -7.22 2.24
N MET A 130 1.08 -7.41 1.26
CA MET A 130 0.28 -8.64 1.14
C MET A 130 1.15 -9.85 0.82
N CYS A 131 2.17 -9.69 -0.04
CA CYS A 131 3.10 -10.77 -0.37
C CYS A 131 3.96 -11.20 0.83
N ARG A 132 4.13 -10.35 1.85
CA ARG A 132 4.85 -10.67 3.09
C ARG A 132 3.95 -11.34 4.14
N ASN A 133 2.62 -11.28 3.98
CA ASN A 133 1.69 -11.80 4.98
C ASN A 133 1.61 -13.34 4.92
N PRO A 134 1.95 -14.07 6.01
CA PRO A 134 1.92 -15.53 6.01
C PRO A 134 0.52 -16.14 5.89
N HIS A 135 -0.54 -15.37 6.19
CA HIS A 135 -1.92 -15.82 6.12
C HIS A 135 -2.53 -15.73 4.71
N ILE A 136 -1.88 -14.99 3.81
CA ILE A 136 -2.39 -14.74 2.47
C ILE A 136 -1.47 -15.47 1.50
N GLU A 137 -2.00 -16.44 0.75
CA GLU A 137 -1.26 -17.01 -0.37
C GLU A 137 -0.92 -15.89 -1.36
N LYS A 138 0.31 -15.91 -1.89
CA LYS A 138 0.82 -14.83 -2.74
C LYS A 138 -0.21 -14.49 -3.83
N PRO A 139 -0.82 -13.30 -3.78
CA PRO A 139 -1.99 -13.02 -4.59
C PRO A 139 -1.58 -12.91 -6.07
N GLN A 140 -2.34 -13.56 -6.93
CA GLN A 140 -2.22 -13.35 -8.37
C GLN A 140 -2.55 -11.89 -8.68
N ARG A 141 -1.84 -11.29 -9.65
CA ARG A 141 -2.06 -9.89 -10.03
C ARG A 141 -3.52 -9.59 -10.35
N SER A 142 -4.20 -10.45 -11.12
CA SER A 142 -5.61 -10.30 -11.48
C SER A 142 -6.53 -10.23 -10.25
N GLU A 143 -6.29 -11.11 -9.27
CA GLU A 143 -7.06 -11.16 -8.05
C GLU A 143 -6.82 -9.92 -7.18
N PHE A 144 -5.56 -9.52 -7.00
CA PHE A 144 -5.22 -8.29 -6.28
C PHE A 144 -5.87 -7.06 -6.92
N GLN A 145 -5.78 -6.92 -8.24
CA GLN A 145 -6.43 -5.83 -8.98
C GLN A 145 -7.96 -5.84 -8.83
N ARG A 146 -8.58 -7.02 -8.78
CA ARG A 146 -10.02 -7.15 -8.50
C ARG A 146 -10.34 -6.64 -7.09
N GLN A 147 -9.57 -7.06 -6.07
CA GLN A 147 -9.81 -6.62 -4.69
C GLN A 147 -9.56 -5.13 -4.49
N MET A 148 -8.51 -4.55 -5.10
CA MET A 148 -8.26 -3.11 -5.06
C MET A 148 -9.40 -2.30 -5.68
N ARG A 149 -9.91 -2.74 -6.84
CA ARG A 149 -11.07 -2.09 -7.48
C ARG A 149 -12.32 -2.16 -6.59
N THR A 150 -12.59 -3.32 -5.99
CA THR A 150 -13.71 -3.50 -5.07
C THR A 150 -13.55 -2.60 -3.84
N ALA A 151 -12.37 -2.56 -3.23
CA ALA A 151 -12.09 -1.71 -2.08
C ALA A 151 -12.28 -0.22 -2.41
N LEU A 152 -11.84 0.24 -3.58
CA LEU A 152 -12.05 1.61 -4.03
C LEU A 152 -13.53 1.92 -4.24
N LYS A 153 -14.30 1.00 -4.84
CA LYS A 153 -15.77 1.13 -4.96
C LYS A 153 -16.41 1.25 -3.58
N THR A 154 -16.05 0.39 -2.64
CA THR A 154 -16.56 0.42 -1.26
C THR A 154 -16.20 1.74 -0.57
N ALA A 155 -14.98 2.24 -0.71
CA ALA A 155 -14.58 3.52 -0.12
C ALA A 155 -15.42 4.70 -0.65
N LYS A 156 -15.63 4.75 -1.97
CA LYS A 156 -16.50 5.75 -2.61
C LYS A 156 -17.94 5.66 -2.11
N GLU A 157 -18.46 4.44 -1.98
CA GLU A 157 -19.83 4.24 -1.51
C GLU A 157 -19.98 4.65 -0.03
N ARG A 158 -18.99 4.36 0.82
CA ARG A 158 -18.94 4.88 2.19
C ARG A 158 -19.00 6.41 2.23
N TYR A 159 -18.23 7.09 1.37
CA TYR A 159 -18.25 8.55 1.29
C TYR A 159 -19.63 9.08 0.88
N ARG A 160 -20.24 8.51 -0.17
CA ARG A 160 -21.60 8.86 -0.63
C ARG A 160 -22.66 8.65 0.45
N HIS A 161 -22.62 7.51 1.15
CA HIS A 161 -23.54 7.24 2.25
C HIS A 161 -23.41 8.25 3.39
N ARG A 162 -22.18 8.65 3.76
CA ARG A 162 -21.98 9.68 4.78
C ARG A 162 -22.56 11.03 4.35
N GLN A 163 -22.33 11.44 3.11
CA GLN A 163 -22.89 12.69 2.57
C GLN A 163 -24.43 12.66 2.59
N ARG A 164 -25.05 11.56 2.16
CA ARG A 164 -26.51 11.39 2.22
C ARG A 164 -27.06 11.45 3.65
N ASN A 165 -26.36 10.85 4.61
CA ASN A 165 -26.78 10.86 6.02
C ASN A 165 -26.61 12.22 6.69
N GLN A 166 -25.63 13.02 6.27
CA GLN A 166 -25.43 14.39 6.79
C GLN A 166 -26.48 15.37 6.24
N GLN A 167 -26.98 15.14 5.02
CA GLN A 167 -27.98 16.00 4.37
C GLN A 167 -29.43 15.69 4.78
N ARG A 168 -29.67 14.58 5.50
CA ARG A 168 -31.01 14.27 6.03
C ARG A 168 -31.26 15.12 7.27
N PRO A 169 -32.26 16.04 7.28
CA PRO A 169 -32.62 16.76 8.49
C PRO A 169 -33.06 15.76 9.57
N ALA A 170 -32.72 16.05 10.83
CA ALA A 170 -32.99 15.22 12.01
C ALA A 170 -34.49 15.16 12.39
N ILE A 171 -35.39 15.07 11.41
CA ILE A 171 -36.82 14.96 11.64
C ILE A 171 -37.17 13.47 11.70
N GLY A 172 -37.27 12.97 12.94
CA GLY A 172 -37.93 11.70 13.27
C GLY A 172 -37.04 10.46 13.19
N ARG A 173 -36.38 10.10 14.30
CA ARG A 173 -35.96 8.71 14.54
C ARG A 173 -36.98 8.05 15.46
N PRO A 174 -37.85 7.13 15.01
CA PRO A 174 -38.39 6.13 15.92
C PRO A 174 -37.23 5.24 16.35
N ASN A 175 -37.12 5.02 17.66
CA ASN A 175 -36.12 4.21 18.31
C ASN A 175 -36.25 2.74 17.89
N GLN A 176 -35.72 2.35 16.74
CA GLN A 176 -35.64 0.94 16.33
C GLN A 176 -34.44 0.29 17.00
N ARG A 177 -34.71 -0.29 18.18
CA ARG A 177 -33.95 -1.44 18.70
C ARG A 177 -33.84 -2.45 17.56
N ARG A 178 -32.63 -2.70 17.06
CA ARG A 178 -32.39 -3.73 16.03
C ARG A 178 -32.50 -5.08 16.69
N ASP A 179 -33.56 -5.82 16.37
CA ASP A 179 -33.62 -7.25 16.63
C ASP A 179 -32.53 -7.95 15.81
N LEU A 180 -31.66 -8.64 16.55
CA LEU A 180 -30.58 -9.49 16.09
C LEU A 180 -31.17 -10.85 15.66
N ARG A 181 -31.87 -10.91 14.52
CA ARG A 181 -32.10 -12.12 13.70
C ARG A 181 -33.16 -11.82 12.65
N ASN A 182 -32.75 -11.86 11.39
CA ASN A 182 -33.49 -12.44 10.28
C ASN A 182 -32.51 -12.50 9.10
N ASP A 183 -31.70 -13.56 9.10
CA ASP A 183 -31.09 -14.09 7.89
C ASP A 183 -32.23 -14.73 7.10
N ASP A 184 -32.75 -14.02 6.10
CA ASP A 184 -33.45 -14.64 4.99
C ASP A 184 -32.74 -14.21 3.70
N HIS A 185 -32.17 -15.22 3.05
CA HIS A 185 -31.49 -15.16 1.78
C HIS A 185 -32.35 -14.48 0.71
N ALA A 186 -31.81 -13.45 0.08
CA ALA A 186 -32.26 -13.00 -1.23
C ALA A 186 -31.02 -12.81 -2.11
N GLU A 187 -30.73 -13.84 -2.89
CA GLU A 187 -29.95 -13.73 -4.12
C GLU A 187 -30.62 -12.67 -5.00
N THR A 188 -29.83 -11.72 -5.51
CA THR A 188 -30.27 -10.87 -6.63
C THR A 188 -29.08 -10.68 -7.54
N GLU A 189 -29.01 -11.63 -8.47
CA GLU A 189 -28.91 -11.43 -9.91
C GLU A 189 -27.77 -10.57 -10.45
N GLU A 190 -26.98 -11.29 -11.25
CA GLU A 190 -26.00 -10.87 -12.24
C GLU A 190 -26.52 -9.72 -13.13
N GLU A 191 -25.85 -8.57 -13.09
CA GLU A 191 -25.86 -7.64 -14.23
C GLU A 191 -24.64 -7.95 -15.11
N GLN A 192 -24.94 -8.64 -16.20
CA GLN A 192 -24.07 -8.82 -17.36
C GLN A 192 -23.98 -7.48 -18.11
N ASP A 193 -22.83 -6.81 -18.03
CA ASP A 193 -22.52 -5.75 -18.99
C ASP A 193 -22.09 -6.42 -20.30
N GLN A 194 -23.00 -6.39 -21.27
CA GLN A 194 -22.82 -6.82 -22.65
C GLN A 194 -21.67 -6.05 -23.30
N GLU A 195 -20.57 -6.76 -23.56
CA GLU A 195 -19.57 -6.40 -24.55
C GLU A 195 -20.20 -6.55 -25.93
N SER A 196 -20.83 -5.48 -26.42
CA SER A 196 -21.22 -5.39 -27.83
C SER A 196 -19.95 -5.17 -28.65
N GLN A 197 -19.54 -6.24 -29.31
CA GLN A 197 -18.79 -6.17 -30.57
C GLN A 197 -19.61 -5.35 -31.55
N ASP A 198 -19.04 -4.26 -32.06
CA ASP A 198 -19.38 -3.77 -33.38
C ASP A 198 -18.12 -3.64 -34.23
N CYS A 199 -18.22 -4.26 -35.40
CA CYS A 199 -17.27 -4.37 -36.49
C CYS A 199 -16.79 -3.00 -37.00
N PHE A 200 -15.49 -2.87 -37.28
CA PHE A 200 -14.91 -2.87 -38.64
C PHE A 200 -13.38 -2.92 -38.56
#